data_AF-A0A9W6NJZ3-F1
#
_entry.id   AF-A0A9W6NJZ3-F1
#
_cell.length_a   1.000
_cell.length_b   1.000
_cell.length_c   1.000
_cell.angle_alpha   90.00
_cell.angle_beta   90.00
_cell.angle_gamma   90.00
#
_symmetry.space_group_name_H-M   'P 1'
#
loop_
_entity.id
_entity.type
_entity.pdbx_description
1 polymer ?
#
loop_
_entity_poly.entity_id
_entity_poly.type
_entity_poly.pdbx_seq_one_letter_code
_entity_poly.pdbx_strand_id
1 'polypeptide(L)'
;MQIGSVQLYLGHGHLFLGATSSVDLAVFDGDGPVTATEHHVRIAARPQVGPVRVRLWQGAGPRVGKLVFDGPLKLPDAKFCVEEGSGLSRYVTKVTSHCPRVLVAVDDPGHASRVEIVFEPEFVPRSAQVWTAGEPPFPKLTVSPTAPRHRADAFADALSGHDFAHRRLAAALLVVAEERRQRNSEQIVAFYINDIVEWLRWLNDRLTYEMCRDTGRQLLSQLGLRSPNLLAADTLNDLQRRLGHPLV
;
A
#
# COMPACT_ATOMS: atom_id res chain seq x y z
N MET A 1 11.30 -0.93 10.26
CA MET A 1 10.36 -2.01 10.64
C MET A 1 8.93 -1.51 10.48
N GLN A 2 8.01 -2.32 9.97
CA GLN A 2 6.59 -1.94 9.92
C GLN A 2 6.00 -2.01 11.34
N ILE A 3 5.43 -0.89 11.82
CA ILE A 3 4.85 -0.76 13.16
C ILE A 3 3.32 -0.62 13.14
N GLY A 4 2.73 -0.48 11.95
CA GLY A 4 1.29 -0.37 11.79
C GLY A 4 0.86 -0.51 10.33
N SER A 5 -0.36 -1.01 10.13
CA SER A 5 -1.03 -1.07 8.84
C SER A 5 -2.53 -0.97 9.08
N VAL A 6 -3.18 -0.02 8.41
CA VAL A 6 -4.61 0.23 8.55
C VAL A 6 -5.22 0.49 7.17
N GLN A 7 -6.47 0.11 7.01
CA GLN A 7 -7.28 0.40 5.84
C GLN A 7 -8.48 1.23 6.30
N LEU A 8 -8.66 2.42 5.73
CA LEU A 8 -9.76 3.32 6.09
C LEU A 8 -10.61 3.62 4.86
N TYR A 9 -11.93 3.61 5.01
CA TYR A 9 -12.82 4.23 4.04
C TYR A 9 -12.90 5.73 4.34
N LEU A 10 -12.69 6.56 3.31
CA LEU A 10 -12.69 8.00 3.46
C LEU A 10 -14.00 8.58 2.93
N GLY A 11 -14.74 9.29 3.79
CA GLY A 11 -15.98 9.95 3.39
C GLY A 11 -15.73 11.08 2.41
N HIS A 12 -14.74 11.92 2.71
CA HIS A 12 -14.47 13.17 1.98
C HIS A 12 -13.13 13.16 1.24
N GLY A 13 -12.50 12.00 1.09
CA GLY A 13 -11.22 11.89 0.35
C GLY A 13 -10.04 12.56 1.06
N HIS A 14 -10.07 12.67 2.39
CA HIS A 14 -8.97 13.23 3.17
C HIS A 14 -8.56 12.33 4.33
N LEU A 15 -7.24 12.19 4.50
CA LEU A 15 -6.60 11.57 5.66
C LEU A 15 -5.87 12.62 6.47
N PHE A 16 -5.98 12.51 7.79
CA PHE A 16 -5.24 13.33 8.75
C PHE A 16 -4.28 12.44 9.52
N LEU A 17 -3.03 12.89 9.57
CA LEU A 17 -1.89 12.14 10.07
C LEU A 17 -1.17 12.99 11.12
N GLY A 18 -0.99 12.53 12.35
CA GLY A 18 -0.23 13.31 13.34
C GLY A 18 -0.63 13.09 14.79
N ALA A 19 -0.72 14.18 15.55
CA ALA A 19 -1.01 14.15 16.98
C ALA A 19 -2.41 13.57 17.29
N THR A 20 -2.62 13.16 18.54
CA THR A 20 -3.92 12.64 18.98
C THR A 20 -4.95 13.72 19.32
N SER A 21 -4.53 14.97 19.42
CA SER A 21 -5.42 16.11 19.56
C SER A 21 -6.33 16.27 18.34
N SER A 22 -7.48 16.90 18.56
CA SER A 22 -8.42 17.22 17.48
C SER A 22 -7.75 18.00 16.35
N VAL A 23 -8.11 17.64 15.13
CA VAL A 23 -7.71 18.35 13.92
C VAL A 23 -8.54 19.62 13.79
N ASP A 24 -7.88 20.77 13.68
CA ASP A 24 -8.54 22.02 13.31
C ASP A 24 -8.70 22.09 11.79
N LEU A 25 -9.89 21.73 11.30
CA LEU A 25 -10.21 21.69 9.87
C LEU A 25 -10.15 23.08 9.21
N ALA A 26 -10.29 24.17 9.98
CA ALA A 26 -10.22 25.53 9.44
C ALA A 26 -8.82 25.88 8.92
N VAL A 27 -7.77 25.23 9.46
CA VAL A 27 -6.37 25.41 9.03
C VAL A 27 -6.06 24.64 7.74
N PHE A 28 -6.97 23.76 7.30
CA PHE A 28 -6.80 22.86 6.17
C PHE A 28 -7.75 23.21 5.01
N ASP A 29 -7.92 24.50 4.73
CA ASP A 29 -8.87 25.06 3.76
C ASP A 29 -8.44 25.02 2.28
N GLY A 30 -7.21 24.62 1.97
CA GLY A 30 -6.71 24.58 0.59
C GLY A 30 -7.04 23.29 -0.17
N ASP A 31 -7.13 23.33 -1.51
CA ASP A 31 -7.39 22.14 -2.36
C ASP A 31 -6.13 21.33 -2.71
N GLY A 32 -5.00 21.62 -2.06
CA GLY A 32 -3.72 20.98 -2.35
C GLY A 32 -3.69 19.47 -2.04
N PRO A 33 -2.80 18.69 -2.70
CA PRO A 33 -2.67 17.26 -2.41
C PRO A 33 -2.17 16.97 -0.99
N VAL A 34 -1.52 17.95 -0.36
CA VAL A 34 -0.98 17.88 0.99
C VAL A 34 -0.99 19.26 1.64
N THR A 35 -1.27 19.31 2.93
CA THR A 35 -1.16 20.50 3.77
C THR A 35 -0.71 20.06 5.16
N ALA A 36 0.12 20.84 5.85
CA ALA A 36 0.68 20.45 7.13
C ALA A 36 0.69 21.60 8.13
N THR A 37 0.45 21.26 9.39
CA THR A 37 0.74 22.08 10.56
C THR A 37 1.91 21.45 11.32
N GLU A 38 2.29 22.04 12.45
CA GLU A 38 3.30 21.44 13.33
C GLU A 38 2.85 20.13 14.00
N HIS A 39 1.54 19.84 14.00
CA HIS A 39 0.95 18.67 14.68
C HIS A 39 0.35 17.64 13.73
N HIS A 40 -0.12 18.07 12.56
CA HIS A 40 -0.89 17.22 11.65
C HIS A 40 -0.53 17.47 10.19
N VAL A 41 -0.68 16.44 9.37
CA VAL A 41 -0.59 16.48 7.91
C VAL A 41 -1.91 16.01 7.35
N ARG A 42 -2.56 16.82 6.51
CA ARG A 42 -3.68 16.42 5.68
C ARG A 42 -3.17 15.92 4.34
N ILE A 43 -3.70 14.80 3.88
CA ILE A 43 -3.44 14.21 2.57
C ILE A 43 -4.76 14.04 1.81
N ALA A 44 -4.77 14.49 0.56
CA ALA A 44 -5.86 14.19 -0.37
C ALA A 44 -5.72 12.76 -0.91
N ALA A 45 -6.82 12.02 -0.87
CA ALA A 45 -6.92 10.60 -1.14
C ALA A 45 -8.26 10.26 -1.81
N ARG A 46 -8.42 9.05 -2.33
CA ARG A 46 -9.68 8.67 -3.01
C ARG A 46 -10.87 8.62 -2.04
N PRO A 47 -12.03 9.24 -2.36
CA PRO A 47 -13.25 9.11 -1.58
C PRO A 47 -14.02 7.83 -1.97
N GLN A 48 -14.46 7.02 -1.00
CA GLN A 48 -15.49 5.96 -1.08
C GLN A 48 -15.45 4.90 -2.23
N VAL A 49 -14.49 4.90 -3.16
CA VAL A 49 -14.35 3.88 -4.21
C VAL A 49 -13.65 2.61 -3.68
N GLY A 50 -12.89 2.74 -2.58
CA GLY A 50 -12.22 1.63 -1.90
C GLY A 50 -11.41 2.13 -0.71
N PRO A 51 -10.97 1.23 0.19
CA PRO A 51 -10.20 1.64 1.35
C PRO A 51 -8.87 2.25 0.93
N VAL A 52 -8.42 3.26 1.65
CA VAL A 52 -7.06 3.81 1.55
C VAL A 52 -6.20 3.06 2.55
N ARG A 53 -5.11 2.47 2.05
CA ARG A 53 -4.16 1.71 2.87
C ARG A 53 -3.09 2.64 3.39
N VAL A 54 -2.95 2.71 4.71
CA VAL A 54 -1.90 3.48 5.37
C VAL A 54 -0.97 2.52 6.11
N ARG A 55 0.32 2.61 5.85
CA ARG A 55 1.34 1.79 6.51
C ARG A 55 2.39 2.65 7.17
N LEU A 56 2.79 2.21 8.35
CA LEU A 56 3.62 2.96 9.26
C LEU A 56 4.91 2.18 9.53
N TRP A 57 6.03 2.86 9.41
CA TRP A 57 7.36 2.28 9.52
C TRP A 57 8.24 3.09 10.47
N GLN A 58 9.03 2.42 11.29
CA GLN A 58 10.06 3.02 12.13
C GLN A 58 11.45 2.76 11.53
N GLY A 59 12.27 3.80 11.39
CA GLY A 59 13.62 3.71 10.84
C GLY A 59 13.57 3.47 9.33
N ALA A 60 13.99 2.29 8.89
CA ALA A 60 13.86 1.90 7.49
C ALA A 60 12.41 1.52 7.13
N GLY A 61 11.93 2.11 6.03
CA GLY A 61 10.63 1.86 5.44
C GLY A 61 10.58 2.15 3.93
N PRO A 62 9.63 1.54 3.21
CA PRO A 62 9.45 1.70 1.78
C PRO A 62 9.26 3.18 1.41
N ARG A 63 10.02 3.66 0.43
CA ARG A 63 9.87 5.03 -0.12
C ARG A 63 9.14 4.93 -1.45
N VAL A 64 7.89 4.49 -1.37
CA VAL A 64 7.09 4.08 -2.50
C VAL A 64 6.08 5.16 -2.83
N GLY A 65 6.15 5.70 -4.05
CA GLY A 65 5.28 6.78 -4.50
C GLY A 65 5.97 8.14 -4.43
N LYS A 66 5.18 9.21 -4.56
CA LYS A 66 5.64 10.59 -4.49
C LYS A 66 5.68 11.05 -3.03
N LEU A 67 6.86 11.49 -2.58
CA LEU A 67 7.03 12.13 -1.29
C LEU A 67 6.22 13.44 -1.28
N VAL A 68 5.26 13.54 -0.37
CA VAL A 68 4.39 14.73 -0.21
C VAL A 68 4.66 15.47 1.08
N PHE A 69 5.30 14.84 2.07
CA PHE A 69 5.73 15.49 3.30
C PHE A 69 7.07 14.94 3.77
N ASP A 70 7.95 15.82 4.22
CA ASP A 70 9.21 15.52 4.92
C ASP A 70 9.44 16.61 5.96
N GLY A 71 9.22 16.28 7.22
CA GLY A 71 9.36 17.26 8.29
C GLY A 71 9.10 16.68 9.67
N PRO A 72 9.44 17.44 10.73
CA PRO A 72 9.09 17.06 12.09
C PRO A 72 7.59 17.21 12.34
N LEU A 73 7.03 16.35 13.19
CA LEU A 73 5.70 16.53 13.76
C LEU A 73 5.77 16.50 15.28
N LYS A 74 5.09 17.43 15.95
CA LYS A 74 4.98 17.46 17.41
C LYS A 74 3.85 16.54 17.87
N LEU A 75 4.22 15.49 18.59
CA LEU A 75 3.33 14.45 19.12
C LEU A 75 3.40 14.46 20.67
N PRO A 76 2.54 15.26 21.34
CA PRO A 76 2.65 15.49 22.78
C PRO A 76 2.62 14.22 23.64
N ASP A 77 1.88 13.21 23.22
CA ASP A 77 1.72 11.93 23.91
C ASP A 77 2.57 10.79 23.32
N ALA A 78 3.51 11.11 22.42
CA ALA A 78 4.31 10.14 21.66
C ALA A 78 3.44 9.06 20.98
N LYS A 79 2.23 9.44 20.54
CA LYS A 79 1.37 8.62 19.71
C LYS A 79 1.15 9.29 18.37
N PHE A 80 0.96 8.45 17.37
CA PHE A 80 0.62 8.88 16.03
C PHE A 80 -0.77 8.37 15.66
N CYS A 81 -1.56 9.30 15.14
CA CYS A 81 -2.92 9.10 14.70
C CYS A 81 -3.00 9.07 13.18
N VAL A 82 -3.77 8.13 12.65
CA VAL A 82 -4.29 8.12 11.29
C VAL A 82 -5.81 8.18 11.41
N GLU A 83 -6.43 9.24 10.91
CA GLU A 83 -7.88 9.41 11.00
C GLU A 83 -8.49 10.01 9.73
N GLU A 84 -9.75 9.69 9.51
CA GLU A 84 -10.60 10.32 8.52
C GLU A 84 -11.20 11.63 9.08
N GLY A 85 -11.53 12.59 8.22
CA GLY A 85 -11.90 13.95 8.63
C GLY A 85 -13.11 14.10 9.55
N SER A 86 -14.04 13.13 9.60
CA SER A 86 -15.16 13.14 10.54
C SER A 86 -14.80 12.53 11.91
N GLY A 87 -13.60 11.93 12.04
CA GLY A 87 -13.15 11.27 13.27
C GLY A 87 -13.82 9.92 13.56
N LEU A 88 -14.71 9.45 12.69
CA LEU A 88 -15.45 8.18 12.88
C LEU A 88 -14.54 6.95 12.74
N SER A 89 -13.50 7.04 11.92
CA SER A 89 -12.50 5.98 11.73
C SER A 89 -11.13 6.50 12.11
N ARG A 90 -10.52 5.85 13.10
CA ARG A 90 -9.27 6.29 13.70
C ARG A 90 -8.41 5.12 14.10
N TYR A 91 -7.12 5.22 13.78
CA TYR A 91 -6.08 4.29 14.21
C TYR A 91 -4.99 5.07 14.95
N VAL A 92 -4.59 4.57 16.11
CA VAL A 92 -3.56 5.20 16.95
C VAL A 92 -2.50 4.17 17.31
N THR A 93 -1.24 4.54 17.14
CA THR A 93 -0.09 3.71 17.55
C THR A 93 0.93 4.53 18.33
N LYS A 94 1.77 3.86 19.13
CA LYS A 94 2.88 4.50 19.85
C LYS A 94 4.06 4.68 18.91
N VAL A 95 4.77 5.79 19.07
CA VAL A 95 6.03 6.08 18.38
C VAL A 95 7.15 6.33 19.40
N THR A 96 8.40 6.37 18.94
CA THR A 96 9.57 6.42 19.82
C THR A 96 9.98 7.83 20.25
N SER A 97 9.37 8.88 19.68
CA SER A 97 9.74 10.28 19.90
C SER A 97 8.49 11.16 20.03
N HIS A 98 8.59 12.25 20.80
CA HIS A 98 7.59 13.30 20.87
C HIS A 98 7.70 14.31 19.72
N CYS A 99 8.79 14.29 18.96
CA CYS A 99 8.99 15.15 17.80
C CYS A 99 9.67 14.37 16.68
N PRO A 100 9.07 13.28 16.16
CA PRO A 100 9.74 12.49 15.16
C PRO A 100 9.86 13.27 13.85
N ARG A 101 10.98 13.07 13.13
CA ARG A 101 10.97 13.36 11.69
C ARG A 101 10.08 12.34 10.98
N VAL A 102 9.17 12.81 10.14
CA VAL A 102 8.19 12.00 9.42
C VAL A 102 8.34 12.22 7.93
N LEU A 103 8.42 11.13 7.17
CA LEU A 103 8.24 11.12 5.73
C LEU A 103 6.86 10.57 5.40
N VAL A 104 6.14 11.22 4.50
CA VAL A 104 4.92 10.67 3.93
C VAL A 104 5.00 10.62 2.42
N ALA A 105 4.81 9.43 1.87
CA ALA A 105 4.76 9.17 0.44
C ALA A 105 3.40 8.59 0.04
N VAL A 106 2.90 9.00 -1.11
CA VAL A 106 1.61 8.55 -1.66
C VAL A 106 1.78 8.01 -3.07
N ASP A 107 0.95 7.06 -3.46
CA ASP A 107 0.93 6.52 -4.82
C ASP A 107 0.49 7.58 -5.87
N ASP A 108 -0.59 8.31 -5.59
CA ASP A 108 -1.13 9.35 -6.48
C ASP A 108 -1.54 10.61 -5.69
N PRO A 109 -0.77 11.72 -5.72
CA PRO A 109 -1.12 12.92 -4.98
C PRO A 109 -2.45 13.52 -5.46
N GLY A 110 -3.41 13.66 -4.54
CA GLY A 110 -4.77 14.13 -4.86
C GLY A 110 -5.79 13.01 -4.91
N HIS A 111 -5.36 11.78 -5.23
CA HIS A 111 -6.25 10.62 -5.34
C HIS A 111 -5.66 9.34 -4.73
N ALA A 112 -4.82 9.51 -3.71
CA ALA A 112 -4.04 8.43 -3.13
C ALA A 112 -4.91 7.25 -2.68
N SER A 113 -4.50 6.04 -3.06
CA SER A 113 -5.04 4.79 -2.54
C SER A 113 -4.11 4.13 -1.52
N ARG A 114 -2.85 4.58 -1.49
CA ARG A 114 -1.81 4.11 -0.58
C ARG A 114 -1.01 5.27 -0.01
N VAL A 115 -0.79 5.20 1.31
CA VAL A 115 0.05 6.14 2.05
C VAL A 115 1.10 5.36 2.84
N GLU A 116 2.37 5.68 2.60
CA GLU A 116 3.50 5.16 3.37
C GLU A 116 4.04 6.25 4.30
N ILE A 117 4.15 5.92 5.58
CA ILE A 117 4.62 6.83 6.63
C ILE A 117 5.87 6.23 7.24
N VAL A 118 6.97 6.99 7.25
CA VAL A 118 8.24 6.56 7.84
C VAL A 118 8.66 7.54 8.93
N PHE A 119 8.77 7.04 10.16
CA PHE A 119 9.28 7.77 11.32
C PHE A 119 10.80 7.59 11.44
N GLU A 120 11.47 8.69 11.77
CA GLU A 120 12.93 8.74 11.96
C GLU A 120 13.68 8.00 10.85
N PRO A 121 13.52 8.44 9.59
CA PRO A 121 14.07 7.72 8.46
C PRO A 121 15.59 7.61 8.57
N GLU A 122 16.09 6.39 8.75
CA GLU A 122 17.52 6.12 8.75
C GLU A 122 18.10 6.36 7.35
N PHE A 123 19.36 6.81 7.30
CA PHE A 123 20.10 6.84 6.04
C PHE A 123 20.39 5.41 5.61
N VAL A 124 19.69 4.95 4.58
CA VAL A 124 19.94 3.65 3.97
C VAL A 124 20.73 3.86 2.68
N PRO A 125 21.97 3.35 2.59
CA PRO A 125 22.78 3.44 1.39
C PRO A 125 22.04 2.89 0.17
N ARG A 126 22.31 3.43 -1.03
CA ARG A 126 21.69 2.95 -2.28
C ARG A 126 21.89 1.44 -2.51
N SER A 127 22.97 0.86 -1.99
CA SER A 127 23.26 -0.58 -2.04
C SER A 127 22.29 -1.45 -1.23
N ALA A 128 21.55 -0.87 -0.28
CA ALA A 128 20.54 -1.56 0.52
C ALA A 128 19.10 -1.31 0.01
N GLN A 129 18.94 -0.63 -1.13
CA GLN A 129 17.66 -0.52 -1.83
C GLN A 129 17.42 -1.80 -2.62
N VAL A 130 16.37 -2.55 -2.29
CA VAL A 130 16.02 -3.77 -3.02
C VAL A 130 15.17 -3.39 -4.23
N TRP A 131 15.77 -3.54 -5.42
CA TRP A 131 15.07 -3.46 -6.70
C TRP A 131 14.07 -4.61 -6.77
N THR A 132 12.78 -4.32 -6.81
CA THR A 132 11.78 -5.32 -7.20
C THR A 132 11.83 -5.43 -8.73
N ALA A 133 11.78 -6.66 -9.23
CA ALA A 133 12.10 -6.97 -10.62
C ALA A 133 11.16 -6.26 -11.62
N GLY A 134 11.75 -5.54 -12.59
CA GLY A 134 11.10 -5.05 -13.82
C GLY A 134 11.12 -3.52 -14.02
N GLU A 135 11.25 -3.08 -15.28
CA GLU A 135 10.97 -1.70 -15.71
C GLU A 135 9.51 -1.53 -16.14
N PRO A 136 8.90 -0.36 -15.91
CA PRO A 136 9.34 0.75 -15.06
C PRO A 136 9.35 0.33 -13.60
N PRO A 137 10.19 0.97 -12.77
CA PRO A 137 10.43 0.50 -11.41
C PRO A 137 9.10 0.47 -10.64
N PHE A 138 8.79 -0.70 -10.10
CA PHE A 138 8.05 -0.74 -8.84
C PHE A 138 8.73 0.26 -7.88
N PRO A 139 7.99 1.00 -7.06
CA PRO A 139 8.60 2.13 -6.37
C PRO A 139 9.69 1.64 -5.40
N LYS A 140 10.74 2.44 -5.24
CA LYS A 140 11.96 2.06 -4.52
C LYS A 140 11.66 1.73 -3.05
N LEU A 141 11.88 0.49 -2.67
CA LEU A 141 11.71 0.04 -1.31
C LEU A 141 13.02 0.25 -0.56
N THR A 142 13.00 1.13 0.44
CA THR A 142 14.13 1.33 1.33
C THR A 142 13.94 0.37 2.52
N VAL A 143 14.78 -0.66 2.58
CA VAL A 143 14.76 -1.65 3.67
C VAL A 143 16.01 -1.51 4.50
N SER A 144 15.92 -1.80 5.80
CA SER A 144 17.09 -1.75 6.68
C SER A 144 18.10 -2.79 6.20
N PRO A 145 19.41 -2.46 6.12
CA PRO A 145 20.44 -3.44 5.79
C PRO A 145 20.48 -4.63 6.78
N THR A 146 20.03 -4.41 8.02
CA THR A 146 20.16 -5.38 9.12
C THR A 146 18.90 -6.22 9.35
N ALA A 147 17.79 -5.90 8.68
CA ALA A 147 16.54 -6.64 8.78
C ALA A 147 16.05 -7.00 7.37
N PRO A 148 16.44 -8.18 6.83
CA PRO A 148 15.98 -8.61 5.53
C PRO A 148 14.45 -8.66 5.51
N ARG A 149 13.88 -8.14 4.44
CA ARG A 149 12.43 -8.02 4.30
C ARG A 149 11.76 -9.38 4.23
N HIS A 150 10.68 -9.57 4.99
CA HIS A 150 9.88 -10.79 4.89
C HIS A 150 9.10 -10.81 3.58
N ARG A 151 9.00 -11.98 2.92
CA ARG A 151 8.30 -12.10 1.62
C ARG A 151 6.81 -11.76 1.71
N ALA A 152 6.18 -12.02 2.85
CA ALA A 152 4.80 -11.58 3.09
C ALA A 152 4.65 -10.05 2.96
N ASP A 153 5.66 -9.27 3.39
CA ASP A 153 5.63 -7.82 3.23
C ASP A 153 5.79 -7.41 1.77
N ALA A 154 6.63 -8.13 1.01
CA ALA A 154 6.79 -7.88 -0.44
C ALA A 154 5.52 -8.23 -1.23
N PHE A 155 4.83 -9.29 -0.83
CA PHE A 155 3.52 -9.63 -1.38
C PHE A 155 2.46 -8.57 -1.03
N ALA A 156 2.39 -8.15 0.23
CA ALA A 156 1.47 -7.11 0.68
C ALA A 156 1.70 -5.77 -0.04
N ASP A 157 2.95 -5.44 -0.38
CA ASP A 157 3.29 -4.29 -1.23
C ASP A 157 2.77 -4.43 -2.65
N ALA A 158 2.94 -5.59 -3.25
CA ALA A 158 2.48 -5.82 -4.62
C ALA A 158 0.99 -5.51 -4.72
N LEU A 159 0.21 -5.99 -3.74
CA LEU A 159 -1.25 -5.80 -3.65
C LEU A 159 -1.68 -4.57 -2.84
N SER A 160 -0.79 -3.60 -2.61
CA SER A 160 -1.07 -2.43 -1.76
C SER A 160 -1.90 -1.32 -2.39
N GLY A 161 -2.09 -1.35 -3.70
CA GLY A 161 -2.87 -0.38 -4.46
C GLY A 161 -3.33 -0.99 -5.78
N HIS A 162 -4.08 -0.24 -6.58
CA HIS A 162 -4.69 -0.71 -7.83
C HIS A 162 -4.12 -0.05 -9.10
N ASP A 163 -3.22 0.93 -8.94
CA ASP A 163 -2.41 1.51 -10.00
C ASP A 163 -1.52 0.45 -10.68
N PHE A 164 -1.30 0.56 -11.99
CA PHE A 164 -0.46 -0.37 -12.75
C PHE A 164 -0.79 -1.86 -12.49
N ALA A 165 -2.08 -2.21 -12.50
CA ALA A 165 -2.60 -3.52 -12.10
C ALA A 165 -1.81 -4.72 -12.64
N HIS A 166 -1.41 -4.68 -13.92
CA HIS A 166 -0.59 -5.73 -14.55
C HIS A 166 0.71 -6.00 -13.79
N ARG A 167 1.47 -4.94 -13.50
CA ARG A 167 2.78 -5.06 -12.83
C ARG A 167 2.60 -5.56 -11.41
N ARG A 168 1.57 -5.05 -10.72
CA ARG A 168 1.25 -5.45 -9.35
C ARG A 168 0.93 -6.92 -9.23
N LEU A 169 0.07 -7.40 -10.11
CA LEU A 169 -0.27 -8.82 -10.16
C LEU A 169 0.98 -9.66 -10.51
N ALA A 170 1.79 -9.22 -11.47
CA ALA A 170 3.02 -9.93 -11.83
C ALA A 170 4.02 -10.02 -10.66
N ALA A 171 4.21 -8.93 -9.90
CA ALA A 171 5.07 -8.92 -8.72
C ALA A 171 4.53 -9.82 -7.60
N ALA A 172 3.21 -9.80 -7.36
CA ALA A 172 2.58 -10.70 -6.40
C ALA A 172 2.82 -12.17 -6.79
N LEU A 173 2.52 -12.53 -8.05
CA LEU A 173 2.71 -13.88 -8.58
C LEU A 173 4.16 -14.35 -8.52
N LEU A 174 5.14 -13.45 -8.70
CA LEU A 174 6.55 -13.77 -8.50
C LEU A 174 6.84 -14.21 -7.05
N VAL A 175 6.32 -13.47 -6.07
CA VAL A 175 6.48 -13.81 -4.64
C VAL A 175 5.80 -15.14 -4.33
N VAL A 176 4.57 -15.37 -4.83
CA VAL A 176 3.86 -16.64 -4.60
C VAL A 176 4.60 -17.81 -5.24
N ALA A 177 5.13 -17.66 -6.45
CA ALA A 177 5.90 -18.70 -7.12
C ALA A 177 7.19 -19.04 -6.35
N GLU A 178 7.87 -18.04 -5.79
CA GLU A 178 9.05 -18.26 -4.93
C GLU A 178 8.68 -18.99 -3.63
N GLU A 179 7.61 -18.57 -2.95
CA GLU A 179 7.12 -19.23 -1.73
C GLU A 179 6.72 -20.69 -1.98
N ARG A 180 6.04 -20.97 -3.11
CA ARG A 180 5.74 -22.33 -3.53
C ARG A 180 7.01 -23.16 -3.71
N ARG A 181 8.01 -22.63 -4.40
CA ARG A 181 9.29 -23.33 -4.65
C ARG A 181 10.04 -23.65 -3.36
N GLN A 182 10.07 -22.72 -2.40
CA GLN A 182 10.89 -22.87 -1.21
C GLN A 182 10.21 -23.67 -0.10
N ARG A 183 8.93 -23.41 0.17
CA ARG A 183 8.21 -24.05 1.27
C ARG A 183 7.44 -25.29 0.85
N ASN A 184 7.18 -25.45 -0.45
CA ASN A 184 6.38 -26.54 -1.02
C ASN A 184 5.03 -26.73 -0.30
N SER A 185 4.41 -25.63 0.16
CA SER A 185 3.18 -25.63 0.94
C SER A 185 2.02 -25.07 0.12
N GLU A 186 1.12 -25.94 -0.32
CA GLU A 186 -0.09 -25.55 -1.05
C GLU A 186 -1.04 -24.68 -0.21
N GLN A 187 -1.02 -24.82 1.12
CA GLN A 187 -1.84 -23.99 2.03
C GLN A 187 -1.38 -22.52 2.02
N ILE A 188 -0.06 -22.29 2.07
CA ILE A 188 0.50 -20.93 2.00
C ILE A 188 0.22 -20.30 0.63
N VAL A 189 0.34 -21.08 -0.44
CA VAL A 189 0.02 -20.62 -1.79
C VAL A 189 -1.46 -20.26 -1.91
N ALA A 190 -2.37 -21.11 -1.42
CA ALA A 190 -3.80 -20.85 -1.43
C ALA A 190 -4.17 -19.56 -0.67
N PHE A 191 -3.51 -19.30 0.47
CA PHE A 191 -3.66 -18.04 1.21
C PHE A 191 -3.33 -16.83 0.34
N TYR A 192 -2.16 -16.81 -0.31
CA TYR A 192 -1.78 -15.71 -1.20
C TYR A 192 -2.69 -15.58 -2.42
N ILE A 193 -3.16 -16.70 -2.99
CA ILE A 193 -4.11 -16.65 -4.10
C ILE A 193 -5.43 -16.00 -3.65
N ASN A 194 -5.93 -16.29 -2.45
CA ASN A 194 -7.14 -15.65 -1.94
C ASN A 194 -6.96 -14.12 -1.78
N ASP A 195 -5.81 -13.66 -1.31
CA ASP A 195 -5.51 -12.22 -1.25
C ASP A 195 -5.46 -11.57 -2.65
N ILE A 196 -4.93 -12.28 -3.65
CA ILE A 196 -4.97 -11.83 -5.06
C ILE A 196 -6.42 -11.76 -5.54
N VAL A 197 -7.24 -12.78 -5.26
CA VAL A 197 -8.66 -12.81 -5.65
C VAL A 197 -9.42 -11.60 -5.10
N GLU A 198 -9.20 -11.30 -3.82
CA GLU A 198 -9.84 -10.15 -3.19
C GLU A 198 -9.31 -8.83 -3.75
N TRP A 199 -8.01 -8.74 -4.01
CA TRP A 199 -7.42 -7.56 -4.64
C TRP A 199 -7.97 -7.30 -6.05
N LEU A 200 -8.14 -8.35 -6.86
CA LEU A 200 -8.70 -8.27 -8.22
C LEU A 200 -10.12 -7.72 -8.20
N ARG A 201 -10.94 -8.10 -7.21
CA ARG A 201 -12.32 -7.65 -7.04
C ARG A 201 -12.43 -6.13 -6.93
N TRP A 202 -11.38 -5.48 -6.44
CA TRP A 202 -11.33 -4.04 -6.24
C TRP A 202 -10.76 -3.26 -7.44
N LEU A 203 -10.43 -3.94 -8.55
CA LEU A 203 -10.03 -3.24 -9.77
C LEU A 203 -11.22 -2.54 -10.45
N ASN A 204 -12.41 -3.13 -10.35
CA ASN A 204 -13.62 -2.61 -10.98
C ASN A 204 -14.84 -3.04 -10.16
N ASP A 205 -15.81 -2.15 -9.96
CA ASP A 205 -17.00 -2.37 -9.14
C ASP A 205 -17.91 -3.50 -9.67
N ARG A 206 -17.82 -3.83 -10.96
CA ARG A 206 -18.58 -4.92 -11.59
C ARG A 206 -17.92 -6.29 -11.47
N LEU A 207 -16.69 -6.38 -10.96
CA LEU A 207 -16.05 -7.68 -10.73
C LEU A 207 -16.68 -8.37 -9.53
N THR A 208 -17.33 -9.51 -9.79
CA THR A 208 -17.89 -10.32 -8.73
C THR A 208 -16.83 -11.21 -8.08
N TYR A 209 -17.06 -11.60 -6.83
CA TYR A 209 -16.20 -12.54 -6.13
C TYR A 209 -16.06 -13.87 -6.89
N GLU A 210 -17.13 -14.37 -7.51
CA GLU A 210 -17.09 -15.63 -8.26
C GLU A 210 -16.18 -15.55 -9.50
N MET A 211 -16.27 -14.45 -10.26
CA MET A 211 -15.38 -14.22 -11.40
C MET A 211 -13.91 -14.24 -10.97
N CYS A 212 -13.58 -13.48 -9.91
CA CYS A 212 -12.21 -13.42 -9.39
C CYS A 212 -11.76 -14.77 -8.81
N ARG A 213 -12.65 -15.52 -8.13
CA ARG A 213 -12.34 -16.85 -7.58
C ARG A 213 -11.99 -17.85 -8.67
N ASP A 214 -12.71 -17.85 -9.79
CA ASP A 214 -12.39 -18.72 -10.93
C ASP A 214 -11.03 -18.37 -11.56
N THR A 215 -10.73 -17.07 -11.66
CA THR A 215 -9.40 -16.60 -12.01
C THR A 215 -8.33 -17.08 -11.01
N GLY A 216 -8.61 -17.05 -9.71
CA GLY A 216 -7.71 -17.58 -8.67
C GLY A 216 -7.38 -19.07 -8.85
N ARG A 217 -8.38 -19.90 -9.20
CA ARG A 217 -8.16 -21.33 -9.52
C ARG A 217 -7.25 -21.50 -10.74
N GLN A 218 -7.45 -20.69 -11.78
CA GLN A 218 -6.60 -20.72 -12.97
C GLN A 218 -5.16 -20.29 -12.63
N LEU A 219 -5.00 -19.21 -11.87
CA LEU A 219 -3.69 -18.75 -11.39
C LEU A 219 -2.95 -19.86 -10.65
N LEU A 220 -3.61 -20.53 -9.71
CA LEU A 220 -3.01 -21.64 -8.95
C LEU A 220 -2.51 -22.78 -9.86
N SER A 221 -3.28 -23.13 -10.89
CA SER A 221 -2.93 -24.19 -11.85
C SER A 221 -1.74 -23.82 -12.76
N GLN A 222 -1.57 -22.53 -13.07
CA GLN A 222 -0.54 -22.03 -13.99
C GLN A 222 0.71 -21.53 -13.26
N LEU A 223 0.65 -21.37 -11.94
CA LEU A 223 1.73 -20.84 -11.12
C LEU A 223 2.95 -21.76 -11.16
N GLY A 224 4.07 -21.24 -11.67
CA GLY A 224 5.32 -21.98 -11.85
C GLY A 224 5.50 -22.59 -13.24
N LEU A 225 4.43 -22.69 -14.04
CA LEU A 225 4.48 -23.15 -15.44
C LEU A 225 4.72 -22.00 -16.42
N ARG A 226 4.22 -20.81 -16.06
CA ARG A 226 4.29 -19.61 -16.91
C ARG A 226 5.02 -18.49 -16.19
N SER A 227 5.59 -17.56 -16.96
CA SER A 227 6.21 -16.38 -16.37
C SER A 227 5.15 -15.51 -15.67
N PRO A 228 5.45 -14.92 -14.50
CA PRO A 228 4.50 -14.08 -13.77
C PRO A 228 3.93 -12.92 -14.61
N ASN A 229 4.74 -12.33 -15.49
CA ASN A 229 4.32 -11.24 -16.37
C ASN A 229 3.26 -11.67 -17.40
N LEU A 230 3.45 -12.83 -18.04
CA LEU A 230 2.49 -13.37 -19.01
C LEU A 230 1.21 -13.80 -18.31
N LEU A 231 1.34 -14.46 -17.16
CA LEU A 231 0.19 -14.90 -16.38
C LEU A 231 -0.66 -13.72 -15.88
N ALA A 232 -0.02 -12.64 -15.44
CA ALA A 232 -0.71 -11.41 -15.06
C ALA A 232 -1.43 -10.75 -16.25
N ALA A 233 -0.79 -10.67 -17.42
CA ALA A 233 -1.40 -10.09 -18.62
C ALA A 233 -2.65 -10.87 -19.04
N ASP A 234 -2.54 -12.19 -19.13
CA ASP A 234 -3.66 -13.04 -19.54
C ASP A 234 -4.81 -12.98 -18.55
N THR A 235 -4.50 -12.94 -17.26
CA THR A 235 -5.49 -12.81 -16.19
C THR A 235 -6.30 -11.53 -16.33
N LEU A 236 -5.63 -10.39 -16.50
CA LEU A 236 -6.32 -9.11 -16.64
C LEU A 236 -7.09 -9.02 -17.96
N ASN A 237 -6.50 -9.50 -19.06
CA ASN A 237 -7.19 -9.56 -20.36
C ASN A 237 -8.44 -10.45 -20.32
N ASP A 238 -8.41 -11.55 -19.59
CA ASP A 238 -9.57 -12.42 -19.39
C ASP A 238 -10.66 -11.74 -18.55
N LEU A 239 -10.30 -11.12 -17.42
CA LEU A 239 -11.24 -10.36 -16.61
C LEU A 239 -11.88 -9.20 -17.39
N GLN A 240 -11.10 -8.45 -18.17
CA GLN A 240 -11.61 -7.38 -19.02
C GLN A 240 -12.61 -7.91 -20.06
N ARG A 241 -12.31 -9.05 -20.69
CA ARG A 241 -13.22 -9.70 -21.64
C ARG A 241 -14.53 -10.12 -20.99
N ARG A 242 -14.47 -10.70 -19.79
CA ARG A 242 -15.68 -11.10 -19.04
C ARG A 242 -16.51 -9.89 -18.59
N LEU A 243 -15.85 -8.76 -18.29
CA LEU A 243 -16.52 -7.51 -17.92
C LEU A 243 -17.19 -6.80 -19.09
N GLY A 244 -16.66 -6.94 -20.32
CA GLY A 244 -17.13 -6.20 -21.49
C GLY A 244 -16.80 -4.70 -21.48
N HIS A 245 -16.00 -4.23 -20.51
CA HIS A 245 -15.58 -2.84 -20.33
C HIS A 245 -14.10 -2.78 -19.90
N PRO A 246 -13.43 -1.63 -20.05
CA PRO A 246 -12.09 -1.42 -19.50
C PRO A 246 -12.05 -1.70 -17.98
N LEU A 247 -10.97 -2.35 -17.52
CA LEU A 247 -10.76 -2.67 -16.11
C LEU A 247 -10.39 -1.46 -15.25
N VAL A 248 -9.77 -0.44 -15.86
CA VAL A 248 -9.28 0.81 -15.25
C VAL A 248 -9.68 1.97 -16.16
#